data_AF-A0A947RI65-F1
#
_entry.id   AF-A0A947RI65-F1
#
_cell.length_a   1.000
_cell.length_b   1.000
_cell.length_c   1.000
_cell.angle_alpha   90.00
_cell.angle_beta   90.00
_cell.angle_gamma   90.00
#
_symmetry.space_group_name_H-M   'P 1'
#
loop_
_entity.id
_entity.type
_entity.pdbx_description
1 polymer ?
#
loop_
_entity_poly.entity_id
_entity_poly.type
_entity_poly.pdbx_seq_one_letter_code
_entity_poly.pdbx_strand_id
1 'polypeptide(L)'
;MRINQAESILRNHTEATNILVGKMYDINVDLIICDDFSTYRAIEFFRKMKGTRPVNRDKILVTCEHFSPPTTLDGAEIQNSIRKKIKEWKIGGFHELGRSGIGPIVAVSNSLIKPGMLIVGTDPIIGALGGLGCLAIALGAGDIAALWRTGKIHLMLGETLEVVLEGKKQPEIDIVDIALSVIKQLDGSQENKIIEFAGNTACDLNIDDRLEISCFLVESGATSAIIPPSNKLLSMLKLPFDNNLDTKPDLPTLTDYSIQIDNLKPMISLPSGKIIPVDEIEETKIDLVIIGG
;
A
#
# COMPACT_ATOMS: atom_id res chain seq x y z
N MET A 1 -5.17 -20.92 -17.17
CA MET A 1 -5.14 -19.45 -17.05
C MET A 1 -4.27 -19.20 -15.84
N ARG A 2 -3.11 -18.59 -16.05
CA ARG A 2 -2.17 -18.25 -14.98
C ARG A 2 -2.84 -17.27 -14.03
N ILE A 3 -2.56 -17.41 -12.74
CA ILE A 3 -3.09 -16.56 -11.68
C ILE A 3 -1.92 -15.74 -11.11
N ASN A 4 -1.96 -14.42 -11.23
CA ASN A 4 -0.98 -13.54 -10.60
C ASN A 4 -1.25 -13.38 -9.09
N GLN A 5 -0.36 -12.71 -8.34
CA GLN A 5 -0.50 -12.59 -6.90
C GLN A 5 -1.80 -11.86 -6.52
N ALA A 6 -2.13 -10.78 -7.22
CA ALA A 6 -3.32 -9.99 -6.94
C ALA A 6 -4.62 -10.78 -7.14
N GLU A 7 -4.70 -11.52 -8.24
CA GLU A 7 -5.81 -12.43 -8.56
C GLU A 7 -5.93 -13.56 -7.54
N SER A 8 -4.80 -14.16 -7.12
CA SER A 8 -4.77 -15.20 -6.10
C SER A 8 -5.34 -14.68 -4.78
N ILE A 9 -4.90 -13.51 -4.34
CA ILE A 9 -5.43 -12.85 -3.15
C ILE A 9 -6.93 -12.61 -3.30
N LEU A 10 -7.38 -11.96 -4.37
CA LEU A 10 -8.81 -11.67 -4.54
C LEU A 10 -9.67 -12.94 -4.53
N ARG A 11 -9.23 -14.02 -5.18
CA ARG A 11 -9.92 -15.34 -5.16
C ARG A 11 -10.11 -15.87 -3.75
N ASN A 12 -9.12 -15.70 -2.88
CA ASN A 12 -9.22 -16.13 -1.49
C ASN A 12 -10.11 -15.22 -0.61
N HIS A 13 -10.49 -14.04 -1.12
CA HIS A 13 -11.27 -13.05 -0.37
C HIS A 13 -12.70 -12.88 -0.85
N THR A 14 -13.14 -13.62 -1.89
CA THR A 14 -14.50 -13.57 -2.42
C THR A 14 -15.16 -14.93 -2.50
N GLU A 15 -16.49 -14.95 -2.48
CA GLU A 15 -17.30 -16.16 -2.70
C GLU A 15 -17.49 -16.46 -4.20
N ALA A 16 -17.08 -15.54 -5.09
CA ALA A 16 -17.23 -15.73 -6.52
C ALA A 16 -16.31 -16.82 -7.06
N THR A 17 -16.88 -17.77 -7.80
CA THR A 17 -16.15 -18.92 -8.36
C THR A 17 -15.36 -18.57 -9.63
N ASN A 18 -15.68 -17.45 -10.29
CA ASN A 18 -14.99 -16.98 -11.48
C ASN A 18 -14.73 -15.46 -11.39
N ILE A 19 -13.45 -15.09 -11.35
CA ILE A 19 -13.01 -13.70 -11.31
C ILE A 19 -12.58 -13.29 -12.71
N LEU A 20 -13.13 -12.18 -13.18
CA LEU A 20 -12.87 -11.58 -14.47
C LEU A 20 -12.41 -10.15 -14.27
N VAL A 21 -11.37 -9.77 -15.00
CA VAL A 21 -10.88 -8.39 -15.08
C VAL A 21 -12.02 -7.44 -15.46
N GLY A 22 -12.07 -6.28 -14.82
CA GLY A 22 -13.08 -5.25 -15.07
C GLY A 22 -14.47 -5.56 -14.48
N LYS A 23 -14.61 -6.64 -13.69
CA LYS A 23 -15.83 -6.95 -12.93
C LYS A 23 -15.66 -6.63 -11.45
N MET A 24 -16.78 -6.26 -10.84
CA MET A 24 -16.85 -5.93 -9.43
C MET A 24 -17.28 -7.15 -8.61
N TYR A 25 -16.71 -7.29 -7.42
CA TYR A 25 -16.96 -8.40 -6.51
C TYR A 25 -17.11 -7.89 -5.08
N ASP A 26 -17.89 -8.61 -4.27
CA ASP A 26 -17.90 -8.41 -2.83
C ASP A 26 -16.69 -9.13 -2.22
N ILE A 27 -15.85 -8.35 -1.54
CA ILE A 27 -14.55 -8.75 -1.04
C ILE A 27 -14.51 -8.63 0.47
N ASN A 28 -14.02 -9.68 1.14
CA ASN A 28 -13.63 -9.64 2.54
C ASN A 28 -12.25 -8.99 2.67
N VAL A 29 -12.06 -8.22 3.75
CA VAL A 29 -10.79 -7.54 4.03
C VAL A 29 -10.18 -8.13 5.30
N ASP A 30 -8.86 -8.25 5.37
CA ASP A 30 -8.16 -8.76 6.56
C ASP A 30 -7.82 -7.66 7.57
N LEU A 31 -7.47 -6.48 7.08
CA LEU A 31 -7.10 -5.33 7.89
C LEU A 31 -7.54 -4.02 7.23
N ILE A 32 -8.06 -3.11 8.06
CA ILE A 32 -8.52 -1.77 7.70
C ILE A 32 -7.65 -0.78 8.46
N ILE A 33 -6.79 -0.04 7.77
CA ILE A 33 -5.88 0.95 8.37
C ILE A 33 -6.43 2.35 8.10
N CYS A 34 -6.75 3.09 9.15
CA CYS A 34 -7.30 4.44 9.02
C CYS A 34 -6.44 5.47 9.75
N ASP A 35 -6.14 6.56 9.06
CA ASP A 35 -5.52 7.75 9.65
C ASP A 35 -6.54 8.55 10.49
N ASP A 36 -6.08 9.55 11.24
CA ASP A 36 -6.93 10.38 12.10
C ASP A 36 -7.98 11.19 11.31
N PHE A 37 -7.56 11.98 10.31
CA PHE A 37 -8.49 12.83 9.56
C PHE A 37 -9.60 12.02 8.86
N SER A 38 -9.21 10.96 8.16
CA SER A 38 -10.11 10.11 7.41
C SER A 38 -10.98 9.25 8.32
N THR A 39 -10.48 8.81 9.48
CA THR A 39 -11.30 8.14 10.51
C THR A 39 -12.42 9.06 10.98
N TYR A 40 -12.11 10.32 11.27
CA TYR A 40 -13.12 11.31 11.66
C TYR A 40 -14.20 11.45 10.58
N ARG A 41 -13.82 11.57 9.32
CA ARG A 41 -14.75 11.65 8.18
C ARG A 41 -15.57 10.36 8.00
N ALA A 42 -14.95 9.19 8.15
CA ALA A 42 -15.62 7.90 8.04
C ALA A 42 -16.68 7.74 9.15
N ILE A 43 -16.41 8.21 10.37
CA ILE A 43 -17.39 8.24 11.47
C ILE A 43 -18.61 9.09 11.08
N GLU A 44 -18.42 10.24 10.43
CA GLU A 44 -19.53 11.09 9.98
C GLU A 44 -20.41 10.40 8.93
N PHE A 45 -19.80 9.79 7.92
CA PHE A 45 -20.53 8.99 6.91
C PHE A 45 -21.25 7.81 7.55
N PHE A 46 -20.57 7.08 8.43
CA PHE A 46 -21.14 5.94 9.13
C PHE A 46 -22.38 6.34 9.94
N ARG A 47 -22.34 7.50 10.62
CA ARG A 47 -23.51 8.05 11.32
C ARG A 47 -24.65 8.39 10.38
N LYS A 48 -24.37 9.02 9.23
CA LYS A 48 -25.40 9.33 8.21
C LYS A 48 -26.04 8.06 7.66
N MET A 49 -25.27 6.98 7.57
CA MET A 49 -25.75 5.65 7.23
C MET A 49 -26.53 4.98 8.37
N LYS A 50 -26.72 5.62 9.54
CA LYS A 50 -27.32 5.02 10.74
C LYS A 50 -26.53 3.81 11.26
N GLY A 51 -25.23 3.77 10.96
CA GLY A 51 -24.31 2.81 11.55
C GLY A 51 -24.15 3.07 13.04
N THR A 52 -24.26 2.01 13.86
CA THR A 52 -24.15 2.10 15.32
C THR A 52 -22.77 1.67 15.77
N ARG A 53 -22.24 0.60 15.19
CA ARG A 53 -20.91 0.05 15.48
C ARG A 53 -20.37 -0.79 14.30
N PRO A 54 -19.07 -0.73 13.98
CA PRO A 54 -18.48 -1.53 12.89
C PRO A 54 -18.63 -3.04 13.12
N VAL A 55 -18.89 -3.80 12.03
CA VAL A 55 -19.06 -5.26 12.06
C VAL A 55 -17.75 -5.97 12.42
N ASN A 56 -16.68 -5.72 11.67
CA ASN A 56 -15.36 -6.37 11.82
C ASN A 56 -14.36 -5.48 12.57
N ARG A 57 -14.72 -5.05 13.78
CA ARG A 57 -13.94 -4.06 14.56
C ARG A 57 -12.53 -4.52 14.97
N ASP A 58 -12.31 -5.82 15.02
CA ASP A 58 -11.04 -6.49 15.32
C ASP A 58 -10.04 -6.35 14.16
N LYS A 59 -10.55 -6.06 12.96
CA LYS A 59 -9.76 -5.77 11.76
C LYS A 59 -9.46 -4.29 11.57
N ILE A 60 -9.80 -3.42 12.52
CA ILE A 60 -9.59 -1.97 12.39
C ILE A 60 -8.35 -1.56 13.19
N LEU A 61 -7.41 -0.92 12.49
CA LEU A 61 -6.26 -0.23 13.04
C LEU A 61 -6.42 1.27 12.75
N VAL A 62 -6.39 2.09 13.80
CA VAL A 62 -6.42 3.54 13.67
C VAL A 62 -5.12 4.14 14.17
N THR A 63 -4.48 4.96 13.34
CA THR A 63 -3.23 5.69 13.67
C THR A 63 -3.47 7.20 13.61
N CYS A 64 -3.05 7.91 14.66
CA CYS A 64 -3.08 9.37 14.67
C CYS A 64 -1.73 9.91 14.20
N GLU A 65 -1.56 10.11 12.90
CA GLU A 65 -0.27 10.46 12.28
C GLU A 65 -0.23 11.88 11.71
N HIS A 66 -1.34 12.42 11.21
CA HIS A 66 -1.36 13.74 10.59
C HIS A 66 -1.37 14.88 11.61
N PHE A 67 -2.00 14.68 12.77
CA PHE A 67 -2.07 15.69 13.83
C PHE A 67 -1.26 15.31 15.07
N SER A 68 -0.04 14.79 14.93
CA SER A 68 0.76 14.28 16.06
C SER A 68 2.11 15.00 16.25
N PRO A 69 2.28 15.86 17.28
CA PRO A 69 1.25 16.34 18.20
C PRO A 69 0.31 17.35 17.49
N PRO A 70 -0.93 17.53 17.98
CA PRO A 70 -1.87 18.46 17.37
C PRO A 70 -1.39 19.89 17.59
N THR A 71 -1.18 20.63 16.51
CA THR A 71 -0.75 22.04 16.53
C THR A 71 -1.92 23.02 16.48
N THR A 72 -3.14 22.53 16.21
CA THR A 72 -4.37 23.32 16.14
C THR A 72 -5.44 22.76 17.07
N LEU A 73 -6.40 23.61 17.45
CA LEU A 73 -7.56 23.20 18.25
C LEU A 73 -8.38 22.14 17.52
N ASP A 74 -8.65 22.35 16.23
CA ASP A 74 -9.42 21.42 15.40
C ASP A 74 -8.78 20.03 15.35
N GLY A 75 -7.46 19.94 15.17
CA GLY A 75 -6.73 18.66 15.20
C GLY A 75 -6.85 17.94 16.55
N ALA A 76 -6.77 18.70 17.65
CA ALA A 76 -6.95 18.15 18.99
C ALA A 76 -8.40 17.66 19.22
N GLU A 77 -9.40 18.39 18.73
CA GLU A 77 -10.81 17.99 18.82
C GLU A 77 -11.11 16.74 17.98
N ILE A 78 -10.56 16.66 16.77
CA ILE A 78 -10.64 15.49 15.89
C ILE A 78 -10.11 14.25 16.64
N GLN A 79 -8.88 14.28 17.15
CA GLN A 79 -8.30 13.14 17.86
C GLN A 79 -9.08 12.78 19.13
N ASN A 80 -9.58 13.78 19.87
CA ASN A 80 -10.45 13.55 21.03
C ASN A 80 -11.76 12.83 20.66
N SER A 81 -12.37 13.21 19.53
CA SER A 81 -13.60 12.58 19.05
C SER A 81 -13.36 11.12 18.63
N ILE A 82 -12.25 10.85 17.95
CA ILE A 82 -11.84 9.51 17.54
C ILE A 82 -11.61 8.64 18.77
N ARG A 83 -10.83 9.11 19.75
CA ARG A 83 -10.54 8.38 20.99
C ARG A 83 -11.81 7.96 21.72
N LYS A 84 -12.80 8.86 21.82
CA LYS A 84 -14.12 8.53 22.40
C LYS A 84 -14.81 7.42 21.61
N LYS A 85 -14.78 7.48 20.28
CA LYS A 85 -15.47 6.53 19.41
C LYS A 85 -14.80 5.15 19.36
N ILE A 86 -13.48 5.09 19.30
CA ILE A 86 -12.70 3.85 19.42
C ILE A 86 -13.04 3.15 20.74
N LYS A 87 -13.09 3.90 21.85
CA LYS A 87 -13.46 3.35 23.17
C LYS A 87 -14.90 2.85 23.21
N GLU A 88 -15.85 3.61 22.65
CA GLU A 88 -17.26 3.22 22.55
C GLU A 88 -17.46 1.94 21.74
N TRP A 89 -16.80 1.83 20.58
CA TRP A 89 -16.88 0.67 19.69
C TRP A 89 -16.01 -0.51 20.14
N LYS A 90 -15.12 -0.27 21.11
CA LYS A 90 -14.11 -1.20 21.62
C LYS A 90 -13.23 -1.73 20.47
N ILE A 91 -12.69 -0.82 19.68
CA ILE A 91 -11.67 -1.14 18.66
C ILE A 91 -10.33 -1.31 19.38
N GLY A 92 -9.64 -2.41 19.09
CA GLY A 92 -8.39 -2.78 19.76
C GLY A 92 -7.14 -2.10 19.17
N GLY A 93 -7.12 -1.89 17.85
CA GLY A 93 -6.02 -1.23 17.15
C GLY A 93 -6.17 0.28 17.19
N PHE A 94 -5.59 0.96 18.19
CA PHE A 94 -5.53 2.42 18.24
C PHE A 94 -4.14 2.88 18.71
N HIS A 95 -3.47 3.65 17.86
CA HIS A 95 -2.14 4.20 18.10
C HIS A 95 -2.20 5.72 18.00
N GLU A 96 -1.79 6.38 19.08
CA GLU A 96 -1.78 7.84 19.20
C GLU A 96 -0.46 8.33 19.81
N LEU A 97 -0.34 9.65 20.00
CA LEU A 97 0.88 10.32 20.46
C LEU A 97 1.65 9.51 21.54
N GLY A 98 2.95 9.32 21.30
CA GLY A 98 3.84 8.49 22.13
C GLY A 98 3.93 7.02 21.69
N ARG A 99 3.01 6.55 20.84
CA ARG A 99 3.00 5.20 20.24
C ARG A 99 2.52 5.18 18.79
N SER A 100 2.32 6.38 18.22
CA SER A 100 1.86 6.58 16.85
C SER A 100 3.04 6.53 15.88
N GLY A 101 2.71 6.41 14.61
CA GLY A 101 3.60 6.44 13.46
C GLY A 101 2.76 6.22 12.21
N ILE A 102 3.43 6.20 11.07
CA ILE A 102 2.82 5.97 9.76
C ILE A 102 2.08 4.63 9.75
N GLY A 103 0.80 4.61 9.38
CA GLY A 103 -0.14 3.50 9.59
C GLY A 103 0.38 2.14 9.11
N PRO A 104 0.82 2.01 7.85
CA PRO A 104 1.48 0.81 7.34
C PRO A 104 2.70 0.38 8.17
N ILE A 105 3.56 1.32 8.59
CA ILE A 105 4.76 1.05 9.36
C ILE A 105 4.41 0.58 10.77
N VAL A 106 3.38 1.16 11.39
CA VAL A 106 2.81 0.68 12.66
C VAL A 106 2.30 -0.74 12.51
N ALA A 107 1.57 -1.05 11.42
CA ALA A 107 1.05 -2.39 11.18
C ALA A 107 2.19 -3.42 11.02
N VAL A 108 3.23 -3.09 10.26
CA VAL A 108 4.42 -3.94 10.09
C VAL A 108 5.17 -4.13 11.42
N SER A 109 5.42 -3.03 12.14
CA SER A 109 6.13 -3.04 13.42
C SER A 109 5.44 -3.88 14.50
N ASN A 110 4.10 -3.95 14.44
CA ASN A 110 3.29 -4.77 15.35
C ASN A 110 3.01 -6.18 14.81
N SER A 111 3.69 -6.61 13.73
CA SER A 111 3.54 -7.94 13.12
C SER A 111 2.10 -8.28 12.72
N LEU A 112 1.35 -7.28 12.27
CA LEU A 112 -0.05 -7.43 11.84
C LEU A 112 -0.17 -7.84 10.36
N ILE A 113 0.94 -7.79 9.62
CA ILE A 113 0.98 -7.99 8.17
C ILE A 113 1.55 -9.36 7.83
N LYS A 114 0.90 -10.05 6.89
CA LYS A 114 1.35 -11.31 6.31
C LYS A 114 1.13 -11.27 4.79
N PRO A 115 2.03 -11.86 3.99
CA PRO A 115 1.80 -12.00 2.56
C PRO A 115 0.47 -12.69 2.26
N GLY A 116 -0.18 -12.27 1.18
CA GLY A 116 -1.48 -12.79 0.78
C GLY A 116 -2.68 -12.09 1.42
N MET A 117 -2.46 -11.14 2.34
CA MET A 117 -3.55 -10.36 2.92
C MET A 117 -4.15 -9.37 1.93
N LEU A 118 -5.45 -9.13 2.04
CA LEU A 118 -6.12 -7.99 1.43
C LEU A 118 -6.33 -6.90 2.48
N ILE A 119 -5.72 -5.75 2.24
CA ILE A 119 -5.67 -4.63 3.17
C ILE A 119 -6.28 -3.42 2.48
N VAL A 120 -7.15 -2.71 3.21
CA VAL A 120 -7.64 -1.43 2.74
C VAL A 120 -7.33 -0.35 3.75
N GLY A 121 -7.29 0.89 3.30
CA GLY A 121 -7.01 2.00 4.16
C GLY A 121 -7.37 3.34 3.56
N THR A 122 -7.30 4.39 4.36
CA THR A 122 -7.75 5.72 3.96
C THR A 122 -6.69 6.58 3.29
N ASP A 123 -5.43 6.17 3.41
CA ASP A 123 -4.29 6.91 2.89
C ASP A 123 -3.60 6.10 1.76
N PRO A 124 -3.26 6.71 0.62
CA PRO A 124 -2.56 6.03 -0.48
C PRO A 124 -1.25 5.34 -0.10
N ILE A 125 -0.54 5.79 0.95
CA ILE A 125 0.71 5.18 1.42
C ILE A 125 0.56 3.72 1.87
N ILE A 126 -0.66 3.24 2.07
CA ILE A 126 -0.90 1.82 2.36
C ILE A 126 -0.40 0.91 1.24
N GLY A 127 -0.24 1.44 0.02
CA GLY A 127 0.38 0.76 -1.11
C GLY A 127 1.75 0.17 -0.77
N ALA A 128 2.46 0.73 0.22
CA ALA A 128 3.70 0.17 0.76
C ALA A 128 3.59 -1.32 1.12
N LEU A 129 2.44 -1.74 1.64
CA LEU A 129 2.22 -3.12 2.10
C LEU A 129 2.18 -4.14 0.95
N GLY A 130 2.00 -3.67 -0.29
CA GLY A 130 2.18 -4.51 -1.47
C GLY A 130 3.61 -5.05 -1.62
N GLY A 131 4.59 -4.34 -1.07
CA GLY A 131 5.99 -4.80 -0.98
C GLY A 131 6.15 -6.06 -0.13
N LEU A 132 5.18 -6.36 0.75
CA LEU A 132 5.15 -7.57 1.56
C LEU A 132 4.25 -8.66 0.94
N GLY A 133 3.89 -8.53 -0.34
CA GLY A 133 3.04 -9.49 -1.04
C GLY A 133 1.57 -9.41 -0.67
N CYS A 134 1.10 -8.27 -0.16
CA CYS A 134 -0.32 -8.00 0.10
C CYS A 134 -0.99 -7.31 -1.10
N LEU A 135 -2.30 -7.37 -1.19
CA LEU A 135 -3.07 -6.44 -2.03
C LEU A 135 -3.55 -5.30 -1.14
N ALA A 136 -2.92 -4.13 -1.26
CA ALA A 136 -3.24 -2.96 -0.46
C ALA A 136 -3.91 -1.89 -1.33
N ILE A 137 -5.13 -1.47 -0.97
CA ILE A 137 -5.95 -0.56 -1.77
C ILE A 137 -6.47 0.61 -0.92
N ALA A 138 -6.14 1.82 -1.35
CA ALA A 138 -6.61 3.04 -0.72
C ALA A 138 -8.06 3.35 -1.11
N LEU A 139 -8.86 3.76 -0.12
CA LEU A 139 -10.29 3.99 -0.25
C LEU A 139 -10.70 5.29 0.41
N GLY A 140 -11.77 5.89 -0.11
CA GLY A 140 -12.36 7.07 0.51
C GLY A 140 -13.03 6.75 1.85
N ALA A 141 -13.14 7.76 2.71
CA ALA A 141 -13.82 7.65 4.00
C ALA A 141 -15.28 7.14 3.91
N GLY A 142 -15.96 7.42 2.79
CA GLY A 142 -17.31 6.91 2.52
C GLY A 142 -17.35 5.38 2.31
N ASP A 143 -16.37 4.85 1.56
CA ASP A 143 -16.24 3.41 1.31
C ASP A 143 -15.83 2.67 2.58
N ILE A 144 -14.96 3.26 3.39
CA ILE A 144 -14.60 2.74 4.71
C ILE A 144 -15.82 2.71 5.63
N ALA A 145 -16.66 3.75 5.62
CA ALA A 145 -17.91 3.75 6.37
C ALA A 145 -18.89 2.65 5.88
N ALA A 146 -18.96 2.43 4.56
CA ALA A 146 -19.74 1.33 4.00
C ALA A 146 -19.19 -0.02 4.46
N LEU A 147 -17.88 -0.22 4.39
CA LEU A 147 -17.18 -1.43 4.83
C LEU A 147 -17.38 -1.69 6.34
N TRP A 148 -17.30 -0.65 7.18
CA TRP A 148 -17.61 -0.77 8.61
C TRP A 148 -19.03 -1.27 8.84
N ARG A 149 -19.98 -0.88 7.98
CA ARG A 149 -21.38 -1.25 8.09
C ARG A 149 -21.66 -2.67 7.59
N THR A 150 -21.09 -3.06 6.46
CA THR A 150 -21.43 -4.29 5.76
C THR A 150 -20.46 -5.43 6.06
N GLY A 151 -19.22 -5.12 6.46
CA GLY A 151 -18.13 -6.07 6.60
C GLY A 151 -17.47 -6.50 5.28
N LYS A 152 -17.98 -6.02 4.13
CA LYS A 152 -17.47 -6.32 2.79
C LYS A 152 -17.35 -5.04 1.95
N ILE A 153 -16.40 -5.02 1.03
CA ILE A 153 -16.20 -3.92 0.07
C ILE A 153 -16.46 -4.42 -1.35
N HIS A 154 -17.07 -3.59 -2.18
CA HIS A 154 -17.29 -3.89 -3.59
C HIS A 154 -16.11 -3.34 -4.41
N LEU A 155 -15.25 -4.21 -4.95
CA LEU A 155 -14.02 -3.82 -5.66
C LEU A 155 -13.96 -4.40 -7.08
N MET A 156 -13.36 -3.63 -8.00
CA MET A 156 -13.02 -4.09 -9.34
C MET A 156 -11.65 -4.74 -9.32
N LEU A 157 -11.50 -5.89 -9.98
CA LEU A 157 -10.17 -6.39 -10.33
C LEU A 157 -9.67 -5.66 -11.58
N GLY A 158 -8.58 -4.92 -11.41
CA GLY A 158 -7.82 -4.30 -12.50
C GLY A 158 -6.99 -5.27 -13.32
N GLU A 159 -6.52 -4.84 -14.49
CA GLU A 159 -5.46 -5.56 -15.22
C GLU A 159 -4.17 -5.55 -14.40
N THR A 160 -3.39 -6.61 -14.48
CA THR A 160 -2.08 -6.69 -13.82
C THR A 160 -0.99 -6.50 -14.87
N LEU A 161 -0.09 -5.55 -14.62
CA LEU A 161 1.08 -5.28 -15.43
C LEU A 161 2.32 -5.85 -14.77
N GLU A 162 3.10 -6.58 -15.55
CA GLU A 162 4.36 -7.15 -15.06
C GLU A 162 5.53 -6.18 -15.31
N VAL A 163 6.20 -5.78 -14.22
CA VAL A 163 7.40 -4.94 -14.27
C VAL A 163 8.59 -5.76 -13.80
N VAL A 164 9.51 -6.06 -14.71
CA VAL A 164 10.71 -6.83 -14.40
C VAL A 164 11.90 -5.90 -14.12
N LEU A 165 12.48 -6.06 -12.93
CA LEU A 165 13.72 -5.36 -12.56
C LEU A 165 14.92 -6.26 -12.90
N GLU A 166 15.74 -5.82 -13.84
CA GLU A 166 16.92 -6.55 -14.34
C GLU A 166 18.22 -5.84 -13.94
N GLY A 167 19.25 -6.61 -13.59
CA GLY A 167 20.56 -6.12 -13.18
C GLY A 167 20.78 -6.14 -11.66
N LYS A 168 21.71 -5.33 -11.16
CA LYS A 168 22.05 -5.18 -9.75
C LYS A 168 22.07 -3.70 -9.37
N LYS A 169 21.48 -3.37 -8.23
CA LYS A 169 21.50 -2.01 -7.67
C LYS A 169 22.95 -1.59 -7.39
N GLN A 170 23.39 -0.49 -7.99
CA GLN A 170 24.70 0.10 -7.73
C GLN A 170 24.73 0.77 -6.34
N PRO A 171 25.90 0.90 -5.69
CA PRO A 171 25.99 1.49 -4.35
C PRO A 171 25.42 2.92 -4.24
N GLU A 172 25.54 3.71 -5.30
CA GLU A 172 25.07 5.10 -5.39
C GLU A 172 23.58 5.25 -5.74
N ILE A 173 22.88 4.14 -5.96
CA ILE A 173 21.47 4.11 -6.35
C ILE A 173 20.63 3.65 -5.18
N ASP A 174 19.67 4.47 -4.79
CA ASP A 174 18.66 4.14 -3.79
C ASP A 174 17.40 3.59 -4.45
N ILE A 175 16.55 2.98 -3.64
CA ILE A 175 15.32 2.36 -4.14
C ILE A 175 14.35 3.39 -4.75
N VAL A 176 14.38 4.63 -4.26
CA VAL A 176 13.63 5.77 -4.83
C VAL A 176 14.04 6.03 -6.27
N ASP A 177 15.33 5.92 -6.62
CA ASP A 177 15.80 6.14 -7.99
C ASP A 177 15.24 5.10 -8.96
N ILE A 178 15.13 3.85 -8.49
CA ILE A 178 14.48 2.76 -9.20
C ILE A 178 12.98 3.07 -9.34
N ALA A 179 12.30 3.44 -8.25
CA ALA A 179 10.87 3.74 -8.25
C ALA A 179 10.54 4.90 -9.21
N LEU A 180 11.30 6.00 -9.18
CA LEU A 180 11.14 7.14 -10.08
C LEU A 180 11.37 6.74 -11.55
N SER A 181 12.31 5.85 -11.80
CA SER A 181 12.60 5.33 -13.13
C SER A 181 11.47 4.43 -13.63
N VAL A 182 10.86 3.62 -12.77
CA VAL A 182 9.63 2.87 -13.06
C VAL A 182 8.49 3.82 -13.40
N ILE A 183 8.21 4.81 -12.54
CA ILE A 183 7.13 5.79 -12.74
C ILE A 183 7.32 6.55 -14.06
N LYS A 184 8.55 6.96 -14.37
CA LYS A 184 8.89 7.63 -15.63
C LYS A 184 8.59 6.77 -16.86
N GLN A 185 8.85 5.46 -16.80
CA GLN A 185 8.55 4.54 -17.91
C GLN A 185 7.06 4.22 -18.04
N LEU A 186 6.34 4.18 -16.91
CA LEU A 186 4.91 3.90 -16.85
C LEU A 186 4.03 5.10 -17.22
N ASP A 187 4.62 6.27 -17.48
CA ASP A 187 3.98 7.53 -17.92
C ASP A 187 2.80 8.07 -17.08
N GLY A 188 2.48 7.45 -15.95
CA GLY A 188 1.41 7.86 -15.03
C GLY A 188 -0.01 7.47 -15.46
N SER A 189 -0.17 6.64 -16.50
CA SER A 189 -1.49 6.27 -17.04
C SER A 189 -2.08 4.94 -16.52
N GLN A 190 -1.61 4.43 -15.37
CA GLN A 190 -1.93 3.08 -14.90
C GLN A 190 -3.22 2.99 -14.07
N GLU A 191 -4.21 3.84 -14.37
CA GLU A 191 -5.50 3.85 -13.67
C GLU A 191 -6.18 2.48 -13.74
N ASN A 192 -6.70 2.01 -12.60
CA ASN A 192 -7.35 0.69 -12.46
C ASN A 192 -6.45 -0.50 -12.83
N LYS A 193 -5.13 -0.35 -12.73
CA LYS A 193 -4.18 -1.44 -12.92
C LYS A 193 -3.41 -1.75 -11.65
N ILE A 194 -2.94 -2.98 -11.55
CA ILE A 194 -2.06 -3.46 -10.48
C ILE A 194 -0.69 -3.71 -11.09
N ILE A 195 0.36 -3.22 -10.45
CA ILE A 195 1.73 -3.52 -10.87
C ILE A 195 2.19 -4.74 -10.10
N GLU A 196 2.70 -5.75 -10.79
CA GLU A 196 3.36 -6.89 -10.17
C GLU A 196 4.84 -6.89 -10.56
N PHE A 197 5.70 -6.73 -9.56
CA PHE A 197 7.15 -6.77 -9.78
C PHE A 197 7.64 -8.20 -9.94
N ALA A 198 8.53 -8.40 -10.90
CA ALA A 198 9.24 -9.66 -11.11
C ALA A 198 10.74 -9.44 -11.30
N GLY A 199 11.46 -10.54 -11.47
CA GLY A 199 12.92 -10.54 -11.64
C GLY A 199 13.68 -10.74 -10.32
N ASN A 200 14.93 -11.20 -10.45
CA ASN A 200 15.76 -11.55 -9.30
C ASN A 200 16.00 -10.33 -8.38
N THR A 201 16.15 -9.13 -8.96
CA THR A 201 16.33 -7.91 -8.16
C THR A 201 15.16 -7.68 -7.22
N ALA A 202 13.91 -7.73 -7.72
CA ALA A 202 12.73 -7.53 -6.89
C ALA A 202 12.63 -8.59 -5.77
N CYS A 203 13.02 -9.83 -6.08
CA CYS A 203 13.09 -10.91 -5.09
C CYS A 203 14.14 -10.69 -3.99
N ASP A 204 15.25 -10.02 -4.34
CA ASP A 204 16.41 -9.77 -3.48
C ASP A 204 16.34 -8.48 -2.67
N LEU A 205 15.35 -7.61 -2.91
CA LEU A 205 15.12 -6.42 -2.09
C LEU A 205 14.92 -6.77 -0.60
N ASN A 206 15.42 -5.90 0.28
CA ASN A 206 15.15 -5.99 1.72
C ASN A 206 13.71 -5.48 2.02
N ILE A 207 13.28 -5.53 3.29
CA ILE A 207 11.91 -5.12 3.66
C ILE A 207 11.68 -3.63 3.40
N ASP A 208 12.63 -2.77 3.76
CA ASP A 208 12.49 -1.32 3.64
C ASP A 208 12.39 -0.93 2.15
N ASP A 209 13.30 -1.46 1.32
CA ASP A 209 13.28 -1.26 -0.14
C ASP A 209 11.94 -1.72 -0.74
N ARG A 210 11.40 -2.86 -0.29
CA ARG A 210 10.12 -3.40 -0.76
C ARG A 210 8.95 -2.47 -0.42
N LEU A 211 8.90 -1.99 0.82
CA LEU A 211 7.87 -1.06 1.28
C LEU A 211 7.95 0.26 0.50
N GLU A 212 9.16 0.78 0.33
CA GLU A 212 9.40 2.08 -0.31
C GLU A 212 9.03 2.07 -1.78
N ILE A 213 9.55 1.12 -2.59
CA ILE A 213 9.20 1.06 -4.01
C ILE A 213 7.68 0.90 -4.20
N SER A 214 7.03 0.02 -3.44
CA SER A 214 5.59 -0.22 -3.56
C SER A 214 4.76 0.99 -3.15
N CYS A 215 5.25 1.77 -2.18
CA CYS A 215 4.63 3.03 -1.76
C CYS A 215 4.68 4.07 -2.88
N PHE A 216 5.85 4.28 -3.48
CA PHE A 216 6.04 5.27 -4.55
C PHE A 216 5.20 4.98 -5.79
N LEU A 217 4.89 3.71 -6.08
CA LEU A 217 4.18 3.35 -7.30
C LEU A 217 2.73 3.84 -7.35
N VAL A 218 2.18 4.35 -6.24
CA VAL A 218 0.92 5.08 -6.25
C VAL A 218 0.95 6.30 -7.18
N GLU A 219 2.12 6.94 -7.34
CA GLU A 219 2.34 8.09 -8.22
C GLU A 219 2.27 7.71 -9.71
N SER A 220 2.29 6.41 -10.06
CA SER A 220 2.06 5.94 -11.43
C SER A 220 0.58 5.87 -11.82
N GLY A 221 -0.34 6.15 -10.89
CA GLY A 221 -1.78 5.98 -11.05
C GLY A 221 -2.28 4.55 -10.83
N ALA A 222 -1.38 3.60 -10.53
CA ALA A 222 -1.75 2.22 -10.22
C ALA A 222 -2.56 2.12 -8.93
N THR A 223 -3.52 1.19 -8.91
CA THR A 223 -4.31 0.88 -7.71
C THR A 223 -3.45 0.27 -6.61
N SER A 224 -2.46 -0.54 -6.97
CA SER A 224 -1.53 -1.19 -6.04
C SER A 224 -0.28 -1.64 -6.78
N ALA A 225 0.84 -1.76 -6.08
CA ALA A 225 2.05 -2.37 -6.58
C ALA A 225 2.50 -3.50 -5.64
N ILE A 226 2.63 -4.70 -6.17
CA ILE A 226 2.83 -5.93 -5.39
C ILE A 226 4.18 -6.53 -5.76
N ILE A 227 4.96 -6.89 -4.75
CA ILE A 227 6.13 -7.73 -4.91
C ILE A 227 5.80 -9.10 -4.33
N PRO A 228 5.63 -10.14 -5.16
CA PRO A 228 5.33 -11.49 -4.69
C PRO A 228 6.31 -11.92 -3.57
N PRO A 229 5.82 -12.66 -2.55
CA PRO A 229 6.65 -13.05 -1.44
C PRO A 229 7.74 -14.02 -1.89
N SER A 230 9.01 -13.65 -1.65
CA SER A 230 10.15 -14.54 -1.89
C SER A 230 10.48 -15.36 -0.63
N ASN A 231 11.20 -16.46 -0.80
CA ASN A 231 11.73 -17.22 0.33
C ASN A 231 12.57 -16.35 1.28
N LYS A 232 13.30 -15.39 0.73
CA LYS A 232 14.04 -14.38 1.48
C LYS A 232 13.09 -13.53 2.33
N LEU A 233 12.02 -12.97 1.74
CA LEU A 233 11.03 -12.21 2.50
C LEU A 233 10.43 -13.04 3.66
N LEU A 234 9.98 -14.27 3.38
CA LEU A 234 9.36 -15.13 4.40
C LEU A 234 10.32 -15.38 5.59
N SER A 235 11.60 -15.60 5.30
CA SER A 235 12.65 -15.74 6.31
C SER A 235 12.86 -14.47 7.15
N MET A 236 12.87 -13.29 6.52
CA MET A 236 13.01 -11.99 7.20
C MET A 236 11.82 -11.68 8.11
N LEU A 237 10.60 -12.03 7.69
CA LEU A 237 9.38 -11.90 8.48
C LEU A 237 9.22 -12.98 9.55
N LYS A 238 10.15 -13.96 9.63
CA LYS A 238 10.09 -15.13 10.51
C LYS A 238 8.77 -15.91 10.38
N LEU A 239 8.19 -15.92 9.18
CA LEU A 239 6.99 -16.67 8.87
C LEU A 239 7.38 -18.09 8.44
N PRO A 240 6.57 -19.11 8.75
CA PRO A 240 6.82 -20.45 8.25
C PRO A 240 6.83 -20.42 6.71
N PHE A 241 7.72 -21.22 6.12
CA PHE A 241 7.66 -21.56 4.70
C PHE A 241 6.46 -22.47 4.47
N ASP A 242 5.24 -21.91 4.56
CA ASP A 242 4.04 -22.64 4.20
C ASP A 242 3.89 -22.58 2.67
N ASN A 243 4.13 -23.72 2.02
CA ASN A 243 3.92 -23.91 0.59
C ASN A 243 2.44 -23.79 0.19
N ASN A 244 1.52 -23.61 1.14
CA ASN A 244 0.09 -23.34 0.91
C ASN A 244 -0.23 -21.84 0.77
N LEU A 245 0.75 -20.94 0.88
CA LEU A 245 0.61 -19.67 0.21
C LEU A 245 0.55 -20.02 -1.28
N ASP A 246 -0.64 -19.91 -1.90
CA ASP A 246 -0.86 -20.03 -3.35
C ASP A 246 -0.16 -18.87 -4.09
N THR A 247 1.13 -18.69 -3.80
CA THR A 247 2.07 -17.67 -4.29
C THR A 247 3.01 -18.29 -5.31
N LYS A 248 2.55 -19.29 -6.05
CA LYS A 248 3.15 -19.69 -7.31
C LYS A 248 2.36 -19.02 -8.43
N PRO A 249 2.60 -17.72 -8.73
CA PRO A 249 2.30 -17.30 -10.09
C PRO A 249 3.03 -18.27 -11.02
N ASP A 250 2.35 -18.79 -12.04
CA ASP A 250 3.08 -19.43 -13.14
C ASP A 250 4.14 -18.39 -13.61
N LEU A 251 5.31 -18.83 -14.08
CA LEU A 251 6.39 -17.91 -14.47
C LEU A 251 5.92 -16.83 -15.48
N PRO A 252 6.44 -15.57 -15.42
CA PRO A 252 6.31 -14.53 -16.44
C PRO A 252 6.23 -15.05 -17.88
N THR A 253 5.17 -14.70 -18.61
CA THR A 253 5.05 -15.02 -20.05
C THR A 253 4.97 -13.78 -20.93
N LEU A 254 4.60 -12.61 -20.39
CA LEU A 254 4.62 -11.34 -21.09
C LEU A 254 5.07 -10.25 -20.12
N THR A 255 6.35 -9.93 -20.18
CA THR A 255 6.91 -8.76 -19.51
C THR A 255 6.39 -7.51 -20.22
N ASP A 256 5.57 -6.73 -19.54
CA ASP A 256 5.06 -5.46 -20.09
C ASP A 256 6.18 -4.41 -20.07
N TYR A 257 6.94 -4.36 -18.98
CA TYR A 257 8.05 -3.43 -18.80
C TYR A 257 9.28 -4.15 -18.24
N SER A 258 10.44 -3.86 -18.82
CA SER A 258 11.74 -4.32 -18.32
C SER A 258 12.62 -3.13 -18.01
N ILE A 259 13.06 -3.02 -16.76
CA ILE A 259 13.83 -1.89 -16.26
C ILE A 259 15.24 -2.38 -15.92
N GLN A 260 16.21 -1.91 -16.69
CA GLN A 260 17.63 -2.15 -16.42
C GLN A 260 18.11 -1.23 -15.30
N ILE A 261 18.57 -1.80 -14.20
CA ILE A 261 19.01 -1.03 -13.03
C ILE A 261 20.54 -0.88 -12.93
N ASP A 262 21.30 -1.64 -13.73
CA ASP A 262 22.77 -1.69 -13.65
C ASP A 262 23.44 -0.33 -13.89
N ASN A 263 22.83 0.50 -14.74
CA ASN A 263 23.36 1.79 -15.18
C ASN A 263 22.40 2.94 -14.84
N LEU A 264 21.54 2.76 -13.82
CA LEU A 264 20.71 3.87 -13.35
C LEU A 264 21.60 4.98 -12.80
N LYS A 265 21.08 6.20 -12.93
CA LYS A 265 21.63 7.39 -12.28
C LYS A 265 20.72 7.77 -11.12
N PRO A 266 21.23 8.52 -10.12
CA PRO A 266 20.37 9.15 -9.14
C PRO A 266 19.31 10.01 -9.85
N MET A 267 18.06 9.87 -9.42
CA MET A 267 16.88 10.47 -10.03
C MET A 267 16.24 11.49 -9.09
N ILE A 268 15.55 12.46 -9.66
CA ILE A 268 14.74 13.43 -8.91
C ILE A 268 13.41 13.68 -9.62
N SER A 269 12.35 13.93 -8.86
CA SER A 269 11.12 14.53 -9.36
C SER A 269 11.16 16.04 -9.13
N LEU A 270 11.00 16.82 -10.20
CA LEU A 270 10.92 18.28 -10.13
C LEU A 270 9.52 18.74 -9.68
N PRO A 271 9.35 19.99 -9.21
CA PRO A 271 8.02 20.54 -8.89
C PRO A 271 7.00 20.49 -10.06
N SER A 272 7.49 20.40 -11.30
CA SER A 272 6.66 20.20 -12.49
C SER A 272 6.13 18.77 -12.66
N GLY A 273 6.50 17.83 -11.79
CA GLY A 273 6.27 16.39 -11.93
C GLY A 273 7.26 15.69 -12.88
N LYS A 274 8.18 16.44 -13.53
CA LYS A 274 9.15 15.85 -14.45
C LYS A 274 10.23 15.09 -13.68
N ILE A 275 10.43 13.82 -14.03
CA ILE A 275 11.48 12.96 -13.46
C ILE A 275 12.74 12.98 -14.34
N ILE A 276 13.86 13.43 -13.79
CA ILE A 276 15.17 13.54 -14.48
C ILE A 276 16.32 13.00 -13.63
N PRO A 277 17.44 12.59 -14.25
CA PRO A 277 18.70 12.39 -13.53
C PRO A 277 19.14 13.65 -12.78
N VAL A 278 19.75 13.48 -11.61
CA VAL A 278 20.22 14.59 -10.77
C VAL A 278 21.30 15.43 -11.48
N ASP A 279 22.12 14.81 -12.32
CA ASP A 279 23.17 15.50 -13.10
C ASP A 279 22.64 16.35 -14.26
N GLU A 280 21.33 16.31 -14.53
CA GLU A 280 20.64 17.17 -15.50
C GLU A 280 19.99 18.41 -14.85
N ILE A 281 20.08 18.56 -13.53
CA ILE A 281 19.51 19.72 -12.82
C ILE A 281 20.45 20.93 -12.96
N GLU A 282 19.86 22.09 -13.26
CA GLU A 282 20.55 23.37 -13.17
C GLU A 282 20.92 23.69 -11.72
N GLU A 283 21.96 24.50 -11.51
CA GLU A 283 22.36 24.92 -10.17
C GLU A 283 21.19 25.54 -9.40
N THR A 284 20.73 24.82 -8.37
CA THR A 284 19.52 25.16 -7.61
C THR A 284 19.89 25.35 -6.15
N LYS A 285 19.59 26.55 -5.61
CA LYS A 285 19.75 26.82 -4.19
C LYS A 285 18.72 26.04 -3.40
N ILE A 286 19.17 25.29 -2.40
CA ILE A 286 18.32 24.52 -1.49
C ILE A 286 18.34 25.20 -0.12
N ASP A 287 17.18 25.62 0.36
CA ASP A 287 17.04 26.28 1.66
C ASP A 287 16.64 25.31 2.79
N LEU A 288 16.01 24.17 2.45
CA LEU A 288 15.52 23.17 3.41
C LEU A 288 15.67 21.75 2.82
N VAL A 289 16.16 20.83 3.64
CA VAL A 289 16.17 19.39 3.34
C VAL A 289 15.39 18.68 4.44
N ILE A 290 14.40 17.87 4.05
CA ILE A 290 13.61 17.04 4.95
C ILE A 290 13.98 15.59 4.64
N ILE A 291 14.35 14.83 5.67
CA ILE A 291 14.70 13.41 5.56
C ILE A 291 13.72 12.62 6.43
N GLY A 292 13.05 11.64 5.83
CA GLY A 292 11.95 10.91 6.46
C GLY A 292 10.61 11.63 6.25
N GLY A 293 9.58 10.84 5.96
CA GLY A 293 8.22 11.28 5.68
C GLY A 293 7.30 10.09 5.51
#